data_AF-A0A835X145-F1
#
_entry.id   AF-A0A835X145-F1
#
_cell.length_a   1.000
_cell.length_b   1.000
_cell.length_c   1.000
_cell.angle_alpha   90.00
_cell.angle_beta   90.00
_cell.angle_gamma   90.00
#
_symmetry.space_group_name_H-M   'P 1'
#
loop_
_entity.id
_entity.type
_entity.pdbx_description
1 polymer ?
#
loop_
_entity_poly.entity_id
_entity_poly.type
_entity_poly.pdbx_seq_one_letter_code
_entity_poly.pdbx_strand_id
1 'polypeptide(L)'
;MDGKPLIDPEQIVELRMQDIIIPNESGRYLTEVCKYLDILLEKFYGKKPFYNIKKVEELIGHLIIGLAPHTSVGIVGRIIGFTETHVCFATPIWHSAKRRDADGDADSIMLLMDSLLNFSRQFLSDKIGGLMDAPLLIQPLVLPQESQPQAHNFEVSKIFPLSFFESTSQELQATEVTSVDTIKSRLEKKEAFYGYHFTHSTSTLTTSKSRSAYSTLGSMLDKLDLQIRNADLINAVDTNKIVSYVVATHLVPDIMGNLRAYGRQNFRCTACSRTYRRMPLLQHCICGNKLIQTITRASVEKYLKLAKRLVKKYDVGEYLKGRIYTLADEIDLVFGRRKGDQLLLTDYTN
;
A
#
# COMPACT_ATOMS: atom_id res chain seq x y z
N MET A 1 19.11 23.31 12.41
CA MET A 1 20.33 22.50 12.20
C MET A 1 21.58 23.13 12.81
N ASP A 2 21.98 24.37 12.46
CA ASP A 2 23.27 24.96 12.90
C ASP A 2 23.23 25.78 14.21
N GLY A 3 22.21 25.59 15.06
CA GLY A 3 22.02 26.40 16.27
C GLY A 3 21.68 27.88 16.03
N LYS A 4 21.46 28.29 14.77
CA LYS A 4 21.05 29.64 14.39
C LYS A 4 19.58 29.89 14.80
N PRO A 5 19.21 31.12 15.20
CA PRO A 5 17.81 31.50 15.44
C PRO A 5 16.94 31.30 14.19
N LEU A 6 15.68 30.89 14.41
CA LEU A 6 14.69 30.72 13.36
C LEU A 6 14.10 32.09 13.00
N ILE A 7 14.52 32.64 11.86
CA ILE A 7 14.13 33.97 11.36
C ILE A 7 13.58 33.93 9.92
N ASP A 8 13.86 32.86 9.19
CA ASP A 8 13.52 32.72 7.77
C ASP A 8 12.78 31.38 7.55
N PRO A 9 11.60 31.37 6.89
CA PRO A 9 10.85 30.16 6.60
C PRO A 9 11.61 29.12 5.76
N GLU A 10 12.62 29.52 4.99
CA GLU A 10 13.44 28.59 4.19
C GLU A 10 14.54 27.90 5.02
N GLN A 11 14.64 28.21 6.31
CA GLN A 11 15.62 27.56 7.18
C GLN A 11 15.25 26.11 7.47
N ILE A 12 16.26 25.24 7.37
CA ILE A 12 16.10 23.82 7.65
C ILE A 12 16.10 23.59 9.17
N VAL A 13 14.94 23.15 9.66
CA VAL A 13 14.70 22.79 11.06
C VAL A 13 14.75 21.27 11.22
N GLU A 14 15.40 20.82 12.29
CA GLU A 14 15.41 19.41 12.65
C GLU A 14 14.07 19.01 13.24
N LEU A 15 13.45 17.95 12.68
CA LEU A 15 12.20 17.40 13.18
C LEU A 15 12.42 16.74 14.54
N ARG A 16 11.60 17.07 15.55
CA ARG A 16 11.68 16.42 16.87
C ARG A 16 11.09 15.02 16.81
N MET A 17 11.50 14.17 17.77
CA MET A 17 11.24 12.72 17.75
C MET A 17 9.80 12.32 17.45
N GLN A 18 8.83 12.92 18.14
CA GLN A 18 7.40 12.58 18.05
C GLN A 18 6.60 13.61 17.27
N ASP A 19 7.26 14.55 16.60
CA ASP A 19 6.60 15.50 15.71
C ASP A 19 6.38 14.84 14.34
N ILE A 20 5.20 15.06 13.78
CA ILE A 20 4.80 14.45 12.52
C ILE A 20 4.19 15.50 11.58
N ILE A 21 4.35 15.25 10.29
CA ILE A 21 3.73 16.01 9.21
C ILE A 21 2.82 15.05 8.46
N ILE A 22 1.52 15.32 8.46
CA ILE A 22 0.52 14.40 7.91
C ILE A 22 -0.01 14.87 6.54
N PRO A 23 -0.54 13.96 5.71
CA PRO A 23 -1.25 14.33 4.48
C PRO A 23 -2.36 15.35 4.72
N ASN A 24 -2.53 16.31 3.81
CA ASN A 24 -3.62 17.29 3.89
C ASN A 24 -5.00 16.59 3.85
N GLU A 25 -5.14 15.51 3.08
CA GLU A 25 -6.36 14.69 3.05
C GLU A 25 -6.70 14.10 4.43
N SER A 26 -5.68 13.60 5.14
CA SER A 26 -5.84 13.12 6.53
C SER A 26 -6.20 14.27 7.48
N GLY A 27 -5.57 15.43 7.34
CA GLY A 27 -5.90 16.62 8.14
C GLY A 27 -7.35 17.06 7.98
N ARG A 28 -7.87 17.07 6.75
CA ARG A 28 -9.30 17.34 6.47
C ARG A 28 -10.21 16.33 7.15
N TYR A 29 -9.88 15.04 7.08
CA TYR A 29 -10.66 14.00 7.74
C TYR A 29 -10.65 14.15 9.27
N LEU A 30 -9.47 14.35 9.87
CA LEU A 30 -9.33 14.56 11.32
C LEU A 30 -10.05 15.82 11.80
N THR A 31 -10.16 16.85 10.96
CA THR A 31 -10.95 18.05 11.26
C THR A 31 -12.43 17.71 11.45
N GLU A 32 -12.98 16.83 10.60
CA GLU A 32 -14.36 16.34 10.77
C GLU A 32 -14.51 15.47 12.02
N VAL A 33 -13.49 14.67 12.36
CA VAL A 33 -13.47 13.93 13.63
C VAL A 33 -13.46 14.89 14.84
N CYS A 34 -12.68 15.97 14.81
CA CYS A 34 -12.70 16.99 15.86
C CYS A 34 -14.10 17.59 16.06
N LYS A 35 -14.80 17.95 14.98
CA LYS A 35 -16.17 18.45 15.05
C LYS A 35 -17.13 17.41 15.66
N TYR A 36 -16.98 16.15 15.28
CA TYR A 36 -17.74 15.05 15.87
C TYR A 36 -17.48 14.95 17.38
N LEU A 37 -16.22 15.00 17.81
CA LEU A 37 -15.85 14.91 19.23
C LEU A 37 -16.37 16.08 20.05
N ASP A 38 -16.35 17.29 19.49
CA ASP A 38 -16.91 18.47 20.17
C ASP A 38 -18.44 18.34 20.33
N ILE A 39 -19.14 17.89 19.29
CA ILE A 39 -20.58 17.60 19.36
C ILE A 39 -20.86 16.49 20.39
N LEU A 40 -20.03 15.45 20.43
CA LEU A 40 -20.14 14.35 21.39
C LEU A 40 -19.95 14.87 22.83
N LEU A 41 -18.93 15.69 23.07
CA LEU A 41 -18.68 16.30 24.38
C LEU A 41 -19.83 17.19 24.83
N GLU A 42 -20.34 18.06 23.97
CA GLU A 42 -21.44 18.97 24.31
C GLU A 42 -22.77 18.22 24.50
N LYS A 43 -23.19 17.43 23.51
CA LYS A 43 -24.54 16.86 23.47
C LYS A 43 -24.69 15.62 24.32
N PHE A 44 -23.67 14.77 24.39
CA PHE A 44 -23.75 13.50 25.11
C PHE A 44 -23.17 13.62 26.52
N TYR A 45 -22.00 14.24 26.67
CA TYR A 45 -21.33 14.35 27.97
C TYR A 45 -21.63 15.64 28.74
N GLY A 46 -22.30 16.63 28.13
CA GLY A 46 -22.59 17.93 28.76
C GLY A 46 -21.32 18.72 29.11
N LYS A 47 -20.22 18.49 28.40
CA LYS A 47 -18.93 19.16 28.58
C LYS A 47 -18.71 20.22 27.52
N LYS A 48 -17.78 21.14 27.80
CA LYS A 48 -17.34 22.12 26.81
C LYS A 48 -16.63 21.42 25.64
N PRO A 49 -16.71 21.98 24.42
CA PRO A 49 -15.95 21.48 23.28
C PRO A 49 -14.45 21.61 23.56
N PHE A 50 -13.66 20.67 23.05
CA PHE A 50 -12.22 20.58 23.32
C PHE A 50 -11.39 21.14 22.16
N TYR A 51 -11.72 20.77 20.92
CA TYR A 51 -10.95 21.17 19.74
C TYR A 51 -11.40 22.54 19.23
N ASN A 52 -12.70 22.72 19.01
CA ASN A 52 -13.33 23.92 18.44
C ASN A 52 -12.66 24.37 17.13
N ILE A 53 -12.30 23.40 16.29
CA ILE A 53 -11.52 23.62 15.07
C ILE A 53 -12.42 23.96 13.88
N LYS A 54 -12.06 25.01 13.13
CA LYS A 54 -12.72 25.41 11.89
C LYS A 54 -11.88 25.15 10.65
N LYS A 55 -10.55 25.20 10.79
CA LYS A 55 -9.60 25.04 9.69
C LYS A 55 -8.56 23.97 10.00
N VAL A 56 -8.03 23.35 8.96
CA VAL A 56 -7.06 22.25 9.09
C VAL A 56 -5.80 22.70 9.82
N GLU A 57 -5.37 23.95 9.66
CA GLU A 57 -4.16 24.49 10.30
C GLU A 57 -4.28 24.55 11.83
N GLU A 58 -5.50 24.62 12.37
CA GLU A 58 -5.73 24.65 13.82
C GLU A 58 -5.53 23.27 14.48
N LEU A 59 -5.35 22.19 13.70
CA LEU A 59 -4.92 20.89 14.21
C LEU A 59 -3.44 20.87 14.65
N ILE A 60 -2.65 21.88 14.26
CA ILE A 60 -1.23 21.97 14.65
C ILE A 60 -1.12 22.04 16.18
N GLY A 61 -0.29 21.16 16.74
CA GLY A 61 -0.08 21.03 18.18
C GLY A 61 -0.97 19.99 18.85
N HIS A 62 -2.05 19.54 18.21
CA HIS A 62 -2.88 18.46 18.76
C HIS A 62 -2.17 17.11 18.66
N LEU A 63 -2.44 16.26 19.66
CA LEU A 63 -1.85 14.94 19.78
C LEU A 63 -2.68 13.90 19.03
N ILE A 64 -1.97 13.01 18.36
CA ILE A 64 -2.52 11.83 17.73
C ILE A 64 -1.86 10.58 18.29
N ILE A 65 -2.46 9.44 18.00
CA ILE A 65 -1.88 8.12 18.18
C ILE A 65 -1.63 7.56 16.78
N GLY A 66 -0.38 7.19 16.51
CA GLY A 66 -0.07 6.32 15.39
C GLY A 66 -0.15 4.87 15.84
N LEU A 67 -0.85 4.02 15.08
CA LEU A 67 -1.00 2.60 15.38
C LEU A 67 -0.78 1.77 14.12
N ALA A 68 0.23 0.92 14.17
CA ALA A 68 0.54 0.02 13.08
C ALA A 68 -0.42 -1.18 13.05
N PRO A 69 -0.87 -1.61 11.86
CA PRO A 69 -1.44 -2.93 11.66
C PRO A 69 -0.61 -4.05 12.30
N HIS A 70 -1.30 -5.05 12.83
CA HIS A 70 -0.81 -6.20 13.59
C HIS A 70 -0.13 -5.85 14.93
N THR A 71 -0.36 -4.63 15.45
CA THR A 71 0.14 -4.20 16.78
C THR A 71 -1.01 -3.75 17.67
N SER A 72 -0.72 -3.59 18.97
CA SER A 72 -1.70 -3.17 19.98
C SER A 72 -1.20 -2.01 20.86
N VAL A 73 -0.05 -1.44 20.53
CA VAL A 73 0.56 -0.31 21.23
C VAL A 73 0.53 0.90 20.31
N GLY A 74 -0.24 1.90 20.68
CA GLY A 74 -0.29 3.17 19.97
C GLY A 74 0.84 4.09 20.43
N ILE A 75 1.49 4.77 19.49
CA ILE A 75 2.57 5.71 19.79
C ILE A 75 2.04 7.14 19.65
N VAL A 76 2.20 7.94 20.69
CA VAL A 76 1.77 9.35 20.64
C VAL A 76 2.66 10.15 19.68
N GLY A 77 2.03 11.00 18.88
CA GLY A 77 2.69 11.97 18.02
C GLY A 77 2.00 13.32 18.09
N ARG A 78 2.71 14.39 17.73
CA ARG A 78 2.18 15.75 17.67
C ARG A 78 2.19 16.25 16.23
N ILE A 79 1.05 16.73 15.75
CA ILE A 79 0.94 17.31 14.40
C ILE A 79 1.68 18.65 14.40
N ILE A 80 2.63 18.83 13.50
CA ILE A 80 3.33 20.12 13.32
C ILE A 80 3.13 20.75 11.94
N GLY A 81 2.49 20.04 11.01
CA GLY A 81 2.24 20.55 9.67
C GLY A 81 1.55 19.54 8.76
N PHE A 82 1.31 20.00 7.54
CA PHE A 82 0.63 19.24 6.49
C PHE A 82 1.44 19.22 5.21
N THR A 83 1.19 18.22 4.38
CA THR A 83 1.84 18.07 3.08
C THR A 83 0.86 17.61 2.02
N GLU A 84 1.05 18.03 0.77
CA GLU A 84 0.26 17.61 -0.40
C GLU A 84 0.77 16.27 -0.96
N THR A 85 0.89 15.28 -0.09
CA THR A 85 1.23 13.89 -0.43
C THR A 85 0.27 12.93 0.25
N HIS A 86 0.36 11.63 -0.05
CA HIS A 86 -0.38 10.57 0.66
C HIS A 86 0.50 9.82 1.67
N VAL A 87 1.61 10.43 2.11
CA VAL A 87 2.58 9.81 3.01
C VAL A 87 2.66 10.63 4.30
N CYS A 88 2.74 9.94 5.43
CA CYS A 88 3.02 10.55 6.73
C CYS A 88 4.53 10.67 6.91
N PHE A 89 5.03 11.87 7.17
CA PHE A 89 6.44 12.10 7.48
C PHE A 89 6.62 12.19 8.99
N ALA A 90 7.57 11.40 9.50
CA ALA A 90 8.01 11.46 10.89
C ALA A 90 9.48 11.01 10.98
N THR A 91 10.04 11.03 12.18
CA THR A 91 11.39 10.50 12.40
C THR A 91 11.41 8.97 12.20
N PRO A 92 12.55 8.38 11.75
CA PRO A 92 12.67 6.93 11.61
C PRO A 92 12.38 6.17 12.90
N ILE A 93 12.76 6.75 14.04
CA ILE A 93 12.53 6.17 15.36
C ILE A 93 11.05 6.18 15.72
N TRP A 94 10.29 7.23 15.35
CA TRP A 94 8.84 7.22 15.56
C TRP A 94 8.16 6.12 14.74
N HIS A 95 8.54 5.94 13.47
CA HIS A 95 8.08 4.82 12.64
C HIS A 95 8.45 3.46 13.26
N SER A 96 9.71 3.28 13.64
CA SER A 96 10.17 2.04 14.25
C SER A 96 9.53 1.75 15.62
N ALA A 97 9.21 2.75 16.43
CA ALA A 97 8.48 2.58 17.69
C ALA A 97 7.09 1.95 17.46
N LYS A 98 6.48 2.20 16.30
CA LYS A 98 5.24 1.55 15.85
C LYS A 98 5.47 0.18 15.20
N ARG A 99 6.70 -0.34 15.18
CA ARG A 99 7.07 -1.57 14.47
C ARG A 99 6.85 -1.46 12.95
N ARG A 100 7.34 -0.36 12.38
CA ARG A 100 7.30 -0.11 10.94
C ARG A 100 8.71 -0.05 10.38
N ASP A 101 8.93 -0.81 9.31
CA ASP A 101 10.22 -0.90 8.62
C ASP A 101 10.32 0.16 7.50
N ALA A 102 9.18 0.78 7.13
CA ALA A 102 9.07 1.85 6.14
C ALA A 102 9.50 1.44 4.72
N ASP A 103 9.34 0.17 4.36
CA ASP A 103 9.59 -0.41 3.04
C ASP A 103 8.32 -0.45 2.14
N GLY A 104 7.31 0.35 2.49
CA GLY A 104 5.99 0.36 1.85
C GLY A 104 4.83 0.10 2.81
N ASP A 105 5.11 0.01 4.11
CA ASP A 105 4.12 -0.20 5.15
C ASP A 105 3.01 0.87 5.19
N ALA A 106 1.79 0.41 5.44
CA ALA A 106 0.66 1.28 5.81
C ALA A 106 0.56 1.43 7.33
N ASP A 107 0.08 2.59 7.74
CA ASP A 107 -0.06 2.96 9.14
C ASP A 107 -1.37 3.72 9.38
N SER A 108 -1.87 3.69 10.61
CA SER A 108 -3.09 4.39 10.98
C SER A 108 -2.79 5.53 11.95
N ILE A 109 -3.54 6.62 11.82
CA ILE A 109 -3.50 7.75 12.74
C ILE A 109 -4.90 8.04 13.24
N MET A 110 -5.01 8.30 14.54
CA MET A 110 -6.26 8.64 15.22
C MET A 110 -6.01 9.75 16.24
N LEU A 111 -7.02 10.58 16.52
CA LEU A 111 -6.88 11.63 17.54
C LEU A 111 -6.77 11.00 18.93
N LEU A 112 -5.88 11.52 19.78
CA LEU A 112 -5.71 11.01 21.13
C LEU A 112 -7.03 11.03 21.92
N MET A 113 -7.80 12.13 21.85
CA MET A 113 -9.08 12.25 22.55
C MET A 113 -10.13 11.26 22.03
N ASP A 114 -10.14 11.00 20.71
CA ASP A 114 -11.05 10.04 20.10
C ASP A 114 -10.83 8.64 20.67
N SER A 115 -9.58 8.20 20.68
CA SER A 115 -9.20 6.91 21.24
C SER A 115 -9.49 6.81 22.73
N LEU A 116 -9.46 7.91 23.49
CA LEU A 116 -9.78 7.86 24.92
C LEU A 116 -11.29 7.79 25.20
N LEU A 117 -12.10 8.47 24.39
CA LEU A 117 -13.56 8.51 24.58
C LEU A 117 -14.29 7.32 23.97
N ASN A 118 -13.90 6.93 22.76
CA ASN A 118 -14.69 6.02 21.92
C ASN A 118 -14.15 4.59 21.90
N PHE A 119 -12.98 4.34 22.49
CA PHE A 119 -12.43 3.00 22.60
C PHE A 119 -12.98 2.26 23.83
N SER A 120 -13.41 1.02 23.62
CA SER A 120 -13.67 0.07 24.69
C SER A 120 -13.27 -1.33 24.25
N ARG A 121 -12.64 -2.09 25.16
CA ARG A 121 -12.29 -3.50 24.91
C ARG A 121 -13.53 -4.36 24.63
N GLN A 122 -14.71 -3.94 25.11
CA GLN A 122 -15.97 -4.65 24.87
C GLN A 122 -16.42 -4.65 23.42
N PHE A 123 -15.90 -3.73 22.59
CA PHE A 123 -16.20 -3.69 21.15
C PHE A 123 -15.26 -4.57 20.32
N LEU A 124 -14.23 -5.14 20.93
CA LEU A 124 -13.28 -5.99 20.24
C LEU A 124 -13.87 -7.39 20.00
N SER A 125 -13.54 -7.98 18.86
CA SER A 125 -13.97 -9.33 18.51
C SER A 125 -13.22 -10.36 19.35
N ASP A 126 -13.93 -11.35 19.91
CA ASP A 126 -13.34 -12.46 20.67
C ASP A 126 -12.51 -13.45 19.81
N LYS A 127 -12.52 -13.30 18.49
CA LYS A 127 -11.72 -14.13 17.58
C LYS A 127 -10.24 -13.74 17.61
N ILE A 128 -9.38 -14.72 17.30
CA ILE A 128 -7.94 -14.52 17.13
C ILE A 128 -7.69 -13.37 16.14
N GLY A 129 -6.90 -12.38 16.56
CA GLY A 129 -6.61 -11.17 15.81
C GLY A 129 -7.50 -9.96 16.15
N GLY A 130 -8.62 -10.14 16.87
CA GLY A 130 -9.50 -9.03 17.25
C GLY A 130 -8.91 -8.05 18.28
N LEU A 131 -7.84 -8.45 18.98
CA LEU A 131 -7.08 -7.60 19.89
C LEU A 131 -5.96 -6.81 19.20
N MET A 132 -5.56 -7.23 18.00
CA MET A 132 -4.61 -6.49 17.17
C MET A 132 -5.37 -5.34 16.48
N ASP A 133 -4.64 -4.30 16.08
CA ASP A 133 -5.18 -3.10 15.41
C ASP A 133 -6.05 -2.22 16.32
N ALA A 134 -5.97 -2.44 17.63
CA ALA A 134 -6.60 -1.62 18.66
C ALA A 134 -5.54 -1.03 19.62
N PRO A 135 -5.65 0.24 20.03
CA PRO A 135 -4.68 0.88 20.94
C PRO A 135 -4.90 0.40 22.39
N LEU A 136 -4.57 -0.86 22.70
CA LEU A 136 -4.72 -1.44 24.05
C LEU A 136 -3.81 -0.77 25.08
N LEU A 137 -2.66 -0.28 24.63
CA LEU A 137 -1.70 0.50 25.38
C LEU A 137 -1.30 1.72 24.54
N ILE A 138 -0.98 2.82 25.22
CA ILE A 138 -0.49 4.05 24.59
C ILE A 138 0.87 4.37 25.18
N GLN A 139 1.87 4.48 24.32
CA GLN A 139 3.21 4.90 24.68
C GLN A 139 3.35 6.43 24.47
N PRO A 140 3.47 7.22 25.55
CA PRO A 140 3.52 8.66 25.45
C PRO A 140 4.90 9.18 25.04
N LEU A 141 5.96 8.44 25.34
CA LEU A 141 7.35 8.84 25.12
C LEU A 141 8.06 7.79 24.26
N VAL A 142 8.74 8.25 23.21
CA VAL A 142 9.54 7.39 22.34
C VAL A 142 11.01 7.49 22.72
N LEU A 143 11.62 6.34 23.04
CA LEU A 143 13.03 6.23 23.37
C LEU A 143 13.79 5.54 22.23
N PRO A 144 14.86 6.15 21.67
CA PRO A 144 15.67 5.53 20.61
C PRO A 144 16.24 4.16 20.98
N GLN A 145 16.49 3.90 22.26
CA GLN A 145 16.99 2.61 22.74
C GLN A 145 15.98 1.47 22.55
N GLU A 146 14.67 1.78 22.56
CA GLU A 146 13.58 0.82 22.41
C GLU A 146 13.20 0.57 20.94
N SER A 147 13.75 1.35 20.00
CA SER A 147 13.46 1.16 18.58
C SER A 147 14.10 -0.11 18.04
N GLN A 148 13.59 -0.59 16.92
CA GLN A 148 14.11 -1.80 16.27
C GLN A 148 15.51 -1.54 15.67
N PRO A 149 16.32 -2.59 15.47
CA PRO A 149 17.67 -2.48 14.93
C PRO A 149 17.75 -1.78 13.57
N GLN A 150 16.70 -1.85 12.73
CA GLN A 150 16.67 -1.16 11.44
C GLN A 150 16.83 0.35 11.60
N ALA A 151 16.15 0.94 12.59
CA ALA A 151 16.26 2.37 12.83
C ALA A 151 17.63 2.75 13.41
N HIS A 152 18.28 1.85 14.16
CA HIS A 152 19.64 2.09 14.68
C HIS A 152 20.68 2.20 13.57
N ASN A 153 20.44 1.58 12.41
CA ASN A 153 21.34 1.61 11.27
C ASN A 153 21.20 2.87 10.39
N PHE A 154 20.31 3.81 10.74
CA PHE A 154 20.23 5.08 10.01
C PHE A 154 21.50 5.89 10.17
N GLU A 155 22.02 6.39 9.05
CA GLU A 155 23.12 7.33 9.00
C GLU A 155 22.64 8.74 9.37
N VAL A 156 23.44 9.45 10.16
CA VAL A 156 23.13 10.80 10.67
C VAL A 156 24.27 11.78 10.40
N SER A 157 25.13 11.45 9.44
CA SER A 157 26.30 12.22 9.04
C SER A 157 25.94 13.33 8.05
N LYS A 158 26.59 14.49 8.17
CA LYS A 158 26.40 15.61 7.23
C LYS A 158 27.11 15.36 5.89
N ILE A 159 28.30 14.76 5.95
CA ILE A 159 29.13 14.44 4.79
C ILE A 159 29.78 13.09 5.08
N PHE A 160 29.86 12.21 4.09
CA PHE A 160 30.61 10.97 4.23
C PHE A 160 32.11 11.24 4.26
N PRO A 161 32.87 10.64 5.19
CA PRO A 161 34.31 10.81 5.24
C PRO A 161 34.99 10.12 4.05
N LEU A 162 36.20 10.58 3.70
CA LEU A 162 36.99 9.97 2.62
C LEU A 162 37.21 8.46 2.83
N SER A 163 37.46 8.05 4.08
CA SER A 163 37.69 6.65 4.45
C SER A 163 36.52 5.72 4.12
N PHE A 164 35.28 6.25 4.10
CA PHE A 164 34.11 5.50 3.64
C PHE A 164 34.24 5.15 2.15
N PHE A 165 34.58 6.12 1.30
CA PHE A 165 34.73 5.91 -0.15
C PHE A 165 35.91 4.98 -0.47
N GLU A 166 37.02 5.08 0.27
CA GLU A 166 38.16 4.16 0.15
C GLU A 166 37.75 2.73 0.50
N SER A 167 36.96 2.56 1.56
CA SER A 167 36.43 1.26 1.99
C SER A 167 35.51 0.65 0.92
N THR A 168 34.68 1.46 0.26
CA THR A 168 33.84 0.97 -0.86
C THR A 168 34.68 0.51 -2.05
N SER A 169 35.82 1.14 -2.32
CA SER A 169 36.74 0.74 -3.39
C SER A 169 37.45 -0.58 -3.10
N GLN A 170 37.52 -0.97 -1.83
CA GLN A 170 38.10 -2.23 -1.36
C GLN A 170 37.05 -3.33 -1.19
N GLU A 171 35.78 -3.08 -1.51
CA GLU A 171 34.66 -4.02 -1.38
C GLU A 171 34.50 -4.59 0.05
N LEU A 172 34.83 -3.78 1.06
CA LEU A 172 34.64 -4.17 2.47
C LEU A 172 33.16 -4.37 2.79
N GLN A 173 32.87 -5.32 3.68
CA GLN A 173 31.51 -5.53 4.15
C GLN A 173 31.03 -4.35 4.99
N ALA A 174 29.76 -3.96 4.83
CA ALA A 174 29.18 -2.81 5.53
C ALA A 174 29.32 -2.88 7.06
N THR A 175 29.35 -4.08 7.65
CA THR A 175 29.54 -4.29 9.09
C THR A 175 30.92 -3.92 9.60
N GLU A 176 31.93 -3.91 8.75
CA GLU A 176 33.32 -3.57 9.09
C GLU A 176 33.58 -2.06 8.99
N VAL A 177 32.70 -1.34 8.29
CA VAL A 177 32.83 0.10 8.06
C VAL A 177 32.30 0.87 9.28
N THR A 178 33.21 1.45 10.05
CA THR A 178 32.92 2.23 11.27
C THR A 178 33.07 3.73 11.09
N SER A 179 33.43 4.17 9.88
CA SER A 179 33.71 5.58 9.58
C SER A 179 32.44 6.45 9.52
N VAL A 180 31.26 5.85 9.32
CA VAL A 180 29.99 6.57 9.19
C VAL A 180 29.27 6.62 10.53
N ASP A 181 28.80 7.82 10.91
CA ASP A 181 28.03 8.00 12.12
C ASP A 181 26.58 7.53 11.93
N THR A 182 26.15 6.63 12.81
CA THR A 182 24.83 6.00 12.81
C THR A 182 24.11 6.24 14.14
N ILE A 183 22.78 6.12 14.15
CA ILE A 183 21.99 6.25 15.39
C ILE A 183 22.49 5.29 16.48
N LYS A 184 22.88 4.07 16.09
CA LYS A 184 23.46 3.05 16.99
C LYS A 184 24.65 3.57 17.79
N SER A 185 25.52 4.37 17.18
CA SER A 185 26.72 4.92 17.83
C SER A 185 26.39 5.93 18.95
N ARG A 186 25.16 6.48 18.91
CA ARG A 186 24.71 7.60 19.76
C ARG A 186 23.72 7.17 20.85
N LEU A 187 23.26 5.93 20.90
CA LEU A 187 22.16 5.46 21.77
C LEU A 187 22.33 5.79 23.26
N GLU A 188 23.55 5.71 23.80
CA GLU A 188 23.84 5.99 25.21
C GLU A 188 24.09 7.48 25.51
N LYS A 189 23.93 8.35 24.50
CA LYS A 189 24.24 9.77 24.59
C LYS A 189 23.00 10.62 24.33
N LYS A 190 23.06 11.91 24.69
CA LYS A 190 21.92 12.84 24.50
C LYS A 190 21.66 13.10 23.01
N GLU A 191 22.70 12.98 22.19
CA GLU A 191 22.68 13.06 20.73
C GLU A 191 21.89 11.92 20.07
N ALA A 192 21.38 10.95 20.83
CA ALA A 192 20.38 10.01 20.32
C ALA A 192 19.05 10.70 19.94
N PHE A 193 18.74 11.85 20.54
CA PHE A 193 17.45 12.55 20.36
C PHE A 193 17.52 13.75 19.41
N TYR A 194 18.72 14.18 19.01
CA TYR A 194 18.91 15.38 18.17
C TYR A 194 20.27 15.36 17.43
N GLY A 195 20.49 16.32 16.55
CA GLY A 195 21.71 16.43 15.76
C GLY A 195 21.74 15.46 14.60
N TYR A 196 20.58 15.09 14.05
CA TYR A 196 20.49 14.24 12.88
C TYR A 196 20.72 15.09 11.64
N HIS A 197 21.73 14.72 10.85
CA HIS A 197 22.04 15.39 9.60
C HIS A 197 21.73 14.49 8.41
N PHE A 198 21.78 15.08 7.21
CA PHE A 198 21.61 14.41 5.94
C PHE A 198 22.67 14.90 4.96
N THR A 199 22.95 14.11 3.93
CA THR A 199 24.00 14.38 2.95
C THR A 199 23.51 15.20 1.75
N HIS A 200 22.25 15.01 1.32
CA HIS A 200 21.68 15.64 0.14
C HIS A 200 20.47 16.51 0.50
N SER A 201 20.49 17.78 0.08
CA SER A 201 19.33 18.67 0.22
C SER A 201 18.31 18.45 -0.90
N THR A 202 17.05 18.74 -0.59
CA THR A 202 15.94 18.76 -1.56
C THR A 202 15.25 20.11 -1.48
N SER A 203 14.71 20.59 -2.60
CA SER A 203 13.95 21.85 -2.65
C SER A 203 12.51 21.68 -2.17
N THR A 204 11.94 20.49 -2.33
CA THR A 204 10.58 20.17 -1.89
C THR A 204 10.50 18.71 -1.48
N LEU A 205 9.66 18.43 -0.47
CA LEU A 205 9.29 17.09 -0.05
C LEU A 205 8.15 16.51 -0.90
N THR A 206 7.56 17.31 -1.77
CA THR A 206 6.39 16.94 -2.58
C THR A 206 6.75 16.78 -4.04
N THR A 207 6.13 15.81 -4.70
CA THR A 207 6.21 15.66 -6.15
C THR A 207 5.08 16.44 -6.82
N SER A 208 5.24 16.79 -8.10
CA SER A 208 4.19 17.46 -8.89
C SER A 208 2.90 16.66 -9.03
N LYS A 209 2.95 15.34 -8.80
CA LYS A 209 1.79 14.44 -8.76
C LYS A 209 1.81 13.64 -7.48
N SER A 210 0.81 13.84 -6.64
CA SER A 210 0.66 13.16 -5.34
C SER A 210 0.25 11.69 -5.48
N ARG A 211 -0.43 11.31 -6.56
CA ARG A 211 -0.91 9.94 -6.81
C ARG A 211 -0.13 9.21 -7.90
N SER A 212 0.12 7.93 -7.67
CA SER A 212 0.73 7.06 -8.66
C SER A 212 -0.23 6.84 -9.83
N ALA A 213 0.31 6.75 -11.05
CA ALA A 213 -0.49 6.42 -12.24
C ALA A 213 -1.21 5.07 -12.07
N TYR A 214 -0.63 4.14 -11.31
CA TYR A 214 -1.24 2.84 -11.03
C TYR A 214 -2.60 2.96 -10.31
N SER A 215 -2.73 3.91 -9.39
CA SER A 215 -3.96 4.13 -8.61
C SER A 215 -5.07 4.82 -9.42
N THR A 216 -4.71 5.59 -10.45
CA THR A 216 -5.67 6.35 -11.27
C THR A 216 -6.19 5.55 -12.46
N LEU A 217 -5.51 4.48 -12.86
CA LEU A 217 -5.93 3.59 -13.94
C LEU A 217 -7.04 2.65 -13.50
N GLY A 218 -8.11 2.59 -14.28
CA GLY A 218 -9.28 1.76 -14.00
C GLY A 218 -9.03 0.27 -14.23
N SER A 219 -8.76 -0.12 -15.48
CA SER A 219 -8.69 -1.55 -15.83
C SER A 219 -7.29 -2.14 -15.63
N MET A 220 -7.25 -3.42 -15.24
CA MET A 220 -5.99 -4.17 -15.14
C MET A 220 -5.29 -4.31 -16.51
N LEU A 221 -6.06 -4.34 -17.60
CA LEU A 221 -5.51 -4.36 -18.95
C LEU A 221 -4.75 -3.07 -19.27
N ASP A 222 -5.31 -1.91 -18.91
CA ASP A 222 -4.64 -0.61 -19.10
C ASP A 222 -3.35 -0.52 -18.28
N LYS A 223 -3.38 -1.06 -17.05
CA LYS A 223 -2.20 -1.13 -16.17
C LYS A 223 -1.10 -1.97 -16.80
N LEU A 224 -1.44 -3.14 -17.35
CA LEU A 224 -0.45 -3.99 -18.00
C LEU A 224 0.09 -3.36 -19.29
N ASP A 225 -0.77 -2.76 -20.10
CA ASP A 225 -0.35 -2.10 -21.34
C ASP A 225 0.60 -0.93 -21.07
N LEU A 226 0.35 -0.14 -20.01
CA LEU A 226 1.26 0.92 -19.60
C LEU A 226 2.56 0.38 -18.98
N GLN A 227 2.51 -0.71 -18.23
CA GLN A 227 3.72 -1.38 -17.74
C GLN A 227 4.62 -1.82 -18.90
N ILE A 228 4.04 -2.45 -19.93
CA ILE A 228 4.78 -2.90 -21.12
C ILE A 228 5.28 -1.71 -21.94
N ARG A 229 4.46 -0.66 -22.08
CA ARG A 229 4.90 0.58 -22.75
C ARG A 229 6.09 1.22 -22.05
N ASN A 230 6.12 1.21 -20.71
CA ASN A 230 7.28 1.69 -19.97
C ASN A 230 8.51 0.82 -20.20
N ALA A 231 8.34 -0.51 -20.25
CA ALA A 231 9.44 -1.41 -20.60
C ALA A 231 10.01 -1.09 -21.99
N ASP A 232 9.16 -0.83 -22.98
CA ASP A 232 9.59 -0.43 -24.34
C ASP A 232 10.38 0.89 -24.38
N LEU A 233 10.22 1.76 -23.38
CA LEU A 233 10.89 3.06 -23.32
C LEU A 233 12.22 3.01 -22.55
N ILE A 234 12.42 2.02 -21.69
CA ILE A 234 13.56 1.97 -20.76
C ILE A 234 14.66 1.08 -21.32
N ASN A 235 15.82 1.66 -21.64
CA ASN A 235 16.94 0.92 -22.22
C ASN A 235 17.51 -0.20 -21.31
N ALA A 236 17.42 -0.05 -19.99
CA ALA A 236 17.88 -1.07 -19.04
C ALA A 236 16.97 -2.30 -18.96
N VAL A 237 15.81 -2.27 -19.63
CA VAL A 237 14.76 -3.28 -19.52
C VAL A 237 14.59 -4.04 -20.82
N ASP A 238 14.62 -5.37 -20.75
CA ASP A 238 14.31 -6.25 -21.88
C ASP A 238 12.81 -6.57 -21.91
N THR A 239 12.06 -5.88 -22.79
CA THR A 239 10.61 -6.08 -22.89
C THR A 239 10.23 -7.52 -23.24
N ASN A 240 10.98 -8.18 -24.14
CA ASN A 240 10.66 -9.54 -24.57
C ASN A 240 10.71 -10.52 -23.39
N LYS A 241 11.72 -10.38 -22.52
CA LYS A 241 11.82 -11.18 -21.28
C LYS A 241 10.68 -10.86 -20.31
N ILE A 242 10.36 -9.58 -20.10
CA ILE A 242 9.25 -9.20 -19.20
C ILE A 242 7.93 -9.80 -19.68
N VAL A 243 7.62 -9.65 -20.97
CA VAL A 243 6.39 -10.18 -21.54
C VAL A 243 6.35 -11.71 -21.42
N SER A 244 7.48 -12.39 -21.68
CA SER A 244 7.61 -13.83 -21.49
C SER A 244 7.30 -14.24 -20.05
N TYR A 245 7.86 -13.54 -19.06
CA TYR A 245 7.58 -13.80 -17.65
C TYR A 245 6.12 -13.55 -17.30
N VAL A 246 5.54 -12.41 -17.69
CA VAL A 246 4.13 -12.09 -17.42
C VAL A 246 3.19 -13.15 -17.99
N VAL A 247 3.44 -13.59 -19.22
CA VAL A 247 2.65 -14.64 -19.87
C VAL A 247 2.78 -15.96 -19.11
N ALA A 248 3.99 -16.37 -18.75
CA ALA A 248 4.26 -17.66 -18.12
C ALA A 248 3.80 -17.75 -16.66
N THR A 249 4.00 -16.69 -15.86
CA THR A 249 3.75 -16.72 -14.40
C THR A 249 2.36 -16.23 -14.01
N HIS A 250 1.75 -15.35 -14.82
CA HIS A 250 0.45 -14.74 -14.47
C HIS A 250 -0.65 -15.13 -15.45
N LEU A 251 -0.49 -14.87 -16.75
CA LEU A 251 -1.60 -15.02 -17.70
C LEU A 251 -1.96 -16.49 -17.95
N VAL A 252 -0.99 -17.34 -18.25
CA VAL A 252 -1.23 -18.78 -18.50
C VAL A 252 -1.82 -19.46 -17.26
N PRO A 253 -1.25 -19.32 -16.04
CA PRO A 253 -1.81 -19.93 -14.85
C PRO A 253 -3.23 -19.46 -14.54
N ASP A 254 -3.54 -18.18 -14.74
CA ASP A 254 -4.88 -17.65 -14.46
C ASP A 254 -5.92 -18.15 -15.49
N ILE A 255 -5.60 -18.16 -16.79
CA ILE A 255 -6.50 -18.72 -17.82
C ILE A 255 -6.77 -20.20 -17.54
N MET A 256 -5.73 -20.99 -17.29
CA MET A 256 -5.86 -22.42 -16.98
C MET A 256 -6.63 -22.66 -15.68
N GLY A 257 -6.34 -21.86 -14.64
CA GLY A 257 -7.01 -21.92 -13.34
C GLY A 257 -8.49 -21.65 -13.47
N ASN A 258 -8.86 -20.57 -14.16
CA ASN A 258 -10.25 -20.20 -14.40
C ASN A 258 -10.99 -21.22 -15.27
N LEU A 259 -10.34 -21.79 -16.30
CA LEU A 259 -10.94 -22.84 -17.13
C LEU A 259 -11.21 -24.12 -16.32
N ARG A 260 -10.22 -24.58 -15.53
CA ARG A 260 -10.39 -25.75 -14.64
C ARG A 260 -11.47 -25.51 -13.58
N ALA A 261 -11.48 -24.32 -13.00
CA ALA A 261 -12.46 -23.95 -11.99
C ALA A 261 -13.88 -23.85 -12.59
N TYR A 262 -14.02 -23.33 -13.81
CA TYR A 262 -15.28 -23.31 -14.55
C TYR A 262 -15.85 -24.72 -14.74
N GLY A 263 -15.02 -25.71 -15.09
CA GLY A 263 -15.45 -27.11 -15.24
C GLY A 263 -15.85 -27.81 -13.94
N ARG A 264 -15.40 -27.31 -12.78
CA ARG A 264 -15.66 -27.89 -11.44
C ARG A 264 -16.54 -27.01 -10.54
N GLN A 265 -17.10 -25.94 -11.09
CA GLN A 265 -17.76 -24.90 -10.30
C GLN A 265 -19.05 -25.38 -9.63
N ASN A 266 -19.45 -24.64 -8.59
CA ASN A 266 -20.74 -24.78 -7.93
C ASN A 266 -21.72 -23.73 -8.47
N PHE A 267 -23.01 -23.92 -8.19
CA PHE A 267 -24.08 -22.99 -8.52
C PHE A 267 -24.61 -22.35 -7.25
N ARG A 268 -24.81 -21.03 -7.27
CA ARG A 268 -25.32 -20.27 -6.11
C ARG A 268 -26.69 -19.68 -6.43
N CYS A 269 -27.61 -19.74 -5.46
CA CYS A 269 -28.87 -19.02 -5.56
C CYS A 269 -28.69 -17.54 -5.18
N THR A 270 -29.25 -16.64 -5.99
CA THR A 270 -29.19 -15.19 -5.75
C THR A 270 -29.98 -14.74 -4.52
N ALA A 271 -31.07 -15.44 -4.18
CA ALA A 271 -31.93 -15.06 -3.05
C ALA A 271 -31.47 -15.67 -1.71
N CYS A 272 -31.35 -17.00 -1.63
CA CYS A 272 -31.04 -17.67 -0.36
C CYS A 272 -29.54 -18.00 -0.16
N SER A 273 -28.68 -17.64 -1.11
CA SER A 273 -27.23 -17.92 -1.09
C SER A 273 -26.84 -19.41 -0.94
N ARG A 274 -27.79 -20.33 -1.08
CA ARG A 274 -27.51 -21.77 -1.03
C ARG A 274 -26.67 -22.20 -2.23
N THR A 275 -25.68 -23.04 -1.96
CA THR A 275 -24.74 -23.56 -2.95
C THR A 275 -25.08 -25.00 -3.33
N TYR A 276 -24.99 -25.29 -4.62
CA TYR A 276 -25.27 -26.59 -5.20
C TYR A 276 -24.06 -27.06 -6.01
N ARG A 277 -23.61 -28.30 -5.76
CA ARG A 277 -22.49 -28.90 -6.52
C ARG A 277 -22.83 -29.15 -7.99
N ARG A 278 -24.10 -29.40 -8.30
CA ARG A 278 -24.61 -29.64 -9.66
C ARG A 278 -25.93 -28.89 -9.82
N MET A 279 -26.25 -28.52 -11.05
CA MET A 279 -27.55 -27.94 -11.36
C MET A 279 -28.65 -28.97 -11.03
N PRO A 280 -29.65 -28.64 -10.19
CA PRO A 280 -30.81 -29.50 -9.97
C PRO A 280 -31.55 -29.74 -11.29
N LEU A 281 -32.18 -30.91 -11.43
CA LEU A 281 -32.98 -31.24 -12.63
C LEU A 281 -34.15 -30.27 -12.86
N LEU A 282 -34.66 -29.67 -11.77
CA LEU A 282 -35.67 -28.62 -11.81
C LEU A 282 -35.15 -27.27 -12.37
N GLN A 283 -33.83 -27.12 -12.58
CA GLN A 283 -33.15 -25.91 -13.08
C GLN A 283 -33.33 -24.63 -12.23
N HIS A 284 -34.02 -24.72 -11.10
CA HIS A 284 -34.15 -23.64 -10.11
C HIS A 284 -33.77 -24.10 -8.71
N CYS A 285 -33.50 -23.14 -7.83
CA CYS A 285 -33.31 -23.38 -6.40
C CYS A 285 -34.63 -23.88 -5.77
N ILE A 286 -34.54 -24.51 -4.59
CA ILE A 286 -35.72 -24.92 -3.81
C ILE A 286 -36.62 -23.71 -3.50
N CYS A 287 -36.07 -22.50 -3.39
CA CYS A 287 -36.83 -21.27 -3.20
C CYS A 287 -37.44 -20.68 -4.50
N GLY A 288 -37.42 -21.41 -5.62
CA GLY A 288 -37.96 -20.98 -6.92
C GLY A 288 -37.06 -20.02 -7.71
N ASN A 289 -35.99 -19.50 -7.12
CA ASN A 289 -35.09 -18.56 -7.79
C ASN A 289 -34.05 -19.25 -8.68
N LYS A 290 -33.59 -18.51 -9.69
CA LYS A 290 -32.56 -18.98 -10.63
C LYS A 290 -31.22 -19.19 -9.93
N LEU A 291 -30.51 -20.22 -10.37
CA LEU A 291 -29.14 -20.50 -9.97
C LEU A 291 -28.17 -19.84 -10.95
N ILE A 292 -27.16 -19.16 -10.41
CA ILE A 292 -26.08 -18.55 -11.20
C ILE A 292 -24.80 -19.37 -11.06
N GLN A 293 -24.02 -19.38 -12.15
CA GLN A 293 -22.65 -19.90 -12.16
C GLN A 293 -21.75 -18.98 -11.33
N THR A 294 -20.84 -19.54 -10.55
CA THR A 294 -19.85 -18.75 -9.80
C THR A 294 -18.75 -18.19 -10.69
N ILE A 295 -18.44 -18.89 -11.78
CA ILE A 295 -17.44 -18.49 -12.77
C ILE A 295 -18.12 -18.39 -14.14
N THR A 296 -18.03 -17.22 -14.75
CA THR A 296 -18.64 -16.96 -16.06
C THR A 296 -17.65 -17.20 -17.20
N ARG A 297 -18.16 -17.47 -18.41
CA ARG A 297 -17.35 -17.56 -19.64
C ARG A 297 -16.46 -16.33 -19.83
N ALA A 298 -17.00 -15.13 -19.59
CA ALA A 298 -16.26 -13.88 -19.72
C ALA A 298 -15.04 -13.80 -18.78
N SER A 299 -15.12 -14.40 -17.59
CA SER A 299 -13.99 -14.47 -16.66
C SER A 299 -12.84 -15.31 -17.21
N VAL A 300 -13.15 -16.42 -17.90
CA VAL A 300 -12.15 -17.29 -18.53
C VAL A 300 -11.52 -16.62 -19.76
N GLU A 301 -12.33 -15.95 -20.59
CA GLU A 301 -11.87 -15.28 -21.82
C GLU A 301 -11.12 -13.96 -21.57
N LYS A 302 -11.23 -13.38 -20.37
CA LYS A 302 -10.76 -12.01 -20.04
C LYS A 302 -9.32 -11.74 -20.48
N TYR A 303 -8.40 -12.66 -20.17
CA TYR A 303 -6.97 -12.49 -20.45
C TYR A 303 -6.49 -13.17 -21.73
N LEU A 304 -7.31 -14.03 -22.34
CA LEU A 304 -6.92 -14.74 -23.55
C LEU A 304 -6.63 -13.79 -24.71
N LYS A 305 -7.47 -12.76 -24.90
CA LYS A 305 -7.28 -11.75 -25.96
C LYS A 305 -5.97 -10.99 -25.79
N LEU A 306 -5.66 -10.61 -24.55
CA LEU A 306 -4.43 -9.94 -24.19
C LEU A 306 -3.22 -10.83 -24.45
N ALA A 307 -3.25 -12.08 -23.96
CA ALA A 307 -2.15 -13.02 -24.15
C ALA A 307 -1.85 -13.26 -25.64
N LYS A 308 -2.89 -13.47 -26.47
CA LYS A 308 -2.75 -13.57 -27.94
C LYS A 308 -2.08 -12.35 -28.57
N ARG A 309 -2.45 -11.14 -28.13
CA ARG A 309 -1.84 -9.89 -28.61
C ARG A 309 -0.36 -9.80 -28.25
N LEU A 310 -0.01 -10.18 -27.02
CA LEU A 310 1.36 -10.09 -26.51
C LEU A 310 2.30 -11.08 -27.21
N VAL A 311 1.90 -12.35 -27.35
CA VAL A 311 2.72 -13.37 -28.02
C VAL A 311 2.86 -13.14 -29.54
N LYS A 312 2.01 -12.29 -30.13
CA LYS A 312 2.11 -11.86 -31.53
C LYS A 312 3.04 -10.66 -31.70
N LYS A 313 3.07 -9.75 -30.73
CA LYS A 313 3.85 -8.51 -30.80
C LYS A 313 5.29 -8.69 -30.35
N TYR A 314 5.53 -9.51 -29.33
CA TYR A 314 6.83 -9.69 -28.71
C TYR A 314 7.34 -11.11 -28.95
N ASP A 315 8.66 -11.25 -29.01
CA ASP A 315 9.30 -12.56 -29.11
C ASP A 315 9.35 -13.21 -27.73
N VAL A 316 8.45 -14.19 -27.52
CA VAL A 316 8.29 -14.93 -26.25
C VAL A 316 8.69 -16.40 -26.36
N GLY A 317 9.29 -16.79 -27.48
CA GLY A 317 9.60 -18.18 -27.82
C GLY A 317 8.37 -19.02 -28.23
N GLU A 318 8.64 -20.05 -29.03
CA GLU A 318 7.61 -20.88 -29.67
C GLU A 318 6.77 -21.69 -28.67
N TYR A 319 7.34 -22.10 -27.53
CA TYR A 319 6.60 -22.85 -26.51
C TYR A 319 5.45 -22.05 -25.89
N LEU A 320 5.71 -20.82 -25.43
CA LEU A 320 4.68 -19.99 -24.80
C LEU A 320 3.61 -19.58 -25.81
N LYS A 321 4.02 -19.27 -27.04
CA LYS A 321 3.13 -18.99 -28.15
C LYS A 321 2.20 -20.18 -28.43
N GLY A 322 2.77 -21.36 -28.65
CA GLY A 322 2.00 -22.59 -28.87
C GLY A 322 1.03 -22.87 -27.73
N ARG A 323 1.48 -22.72 -26.48
CA ARG A 323 0.65 -22.94 -25.28
C ARG A 323 -0.56 -22.01 -25.22
N ILE A 324 -0.42 -20.73 -25.57
CA ILE A 324 -1.55 -19.79 -25.61
C ILE A 324 -2.55 -20.15 -26.71
N TYR A 325 -2.07 -20.58 -27.89
CA TYR A 325 -2.96 -21.02 -28.97
C TYR A 325 -3.71 -22.30 -28.60
N THR A 326 -3.03 -23.31 -28.03
CA THR A 326 -3.70 -24.52 -27.53
C THR A 326 -4.75 -24.20 -26.47
N LEU A 327 -4.46 -23.30 -25.53
CA LEU A 327 -5.46 -22.86 -24.54
C LEU A 327 -6.65 -22.14 -25.17
N ALA A 328 -6.43 -21.42 -26.25
CA ALA A 328 -7.53 -20.79 -26.98
C ALA A 328 -8.43 -21.84 -27.62
N ASP A 329 -7.85 -22.85 -28.26
CA ASP A 329 -8.59 -23.93 -28.90
C ASP A 329 -9.36 -24.76 -27.85
N GLU A 330 -8.77 -25.02 -26.68
CA GLU A 330 -9.46 -25.68 -25.55
C GLU A 330 -10.67 -24.87 -25.07
N ILE A 331 -10.55 -23.55 -24.94
CA ILE A 331 -11.66 -22.67 -24.56
C ILE A 331 -12.76 -22.71 -25.62
N ASP A 332 -12.39 -22.64 -26.91
CA ASP A 332 -13.36 -22.70 -28.01
C ASP A 332 -14.07 -24.06 -28.09
N LEU A 333 -13.38 -25.17 -27.77
CA LEU A 333 -13.97 -26.50 -27.65
C LEU A 333 -14.96 -26.60 -26.47
N VAL A 334 -14.63 -26.02 -25.32
CA VAL A 334 -15.47 -26.08 -24.11
C VAL A 334 -16.75 -25.25 -24.25
N PHE A 335 -16.65 -24.05 -24.83
CA PHE A 335 -17.78 -23.13 -24.90
C PHE A 335 -18.53 -23.14 -26.23
N GLY A 336 -17.92 -23.68 -27.29
CA GLY A 336 -18.40 -23.55 -28.66
C GLY A 336 -18.36 -22.12 -29.18
N ARG A 337 -18.55 -21.98 -30.51
CA ARG A 337 -18.77 -20.69 -31.17
C ARG A 337 -20.06 -20.06 -30.65
N ARG A 338 -20.07 -18.73 -30.45
CA ARG A 338 -21.27 -18.05 -29.92
C ARG A 338 -22.40 -18.16 -30.93
N LYS A 339 -23.62 -18.49 -30.47
CA LYS A 339 -24.82 -18.29 -31.29
C LYS A 339 -24.98 -16.79 -31.54
N GLY A 340 -24.61 -16.33 -32.74
CA GLY A 340 -24.66 -14.93 -33.13
C GLY A 340 -23.33 -14.33 -33.65
N ASP A 341 -22.25 -15.11 -33.72
CA ASP A 341 -21.08 -14.66 -34.49
C ASP A 341 -21.46 -14.64 -35.98
N GLN A 342 -21.79 -13.45 -36.48
CA GLN A 342 -22.01 -13.21 -37.90
C GLN A 342 -20.72 -13.55 -38.63
N LEU A 343 -20.77 -14.55 -39.50
CA LEU A 343 -19.66 -14.91 -40.38
C LEU A 343 -19.31 -13.67 -41.20
N LEU A 344 -18.08 -13.18 -41.05
CA LEU A 344 -17.59 -12.09 -41.88
C LEU A 344 -17.23 -12.68 -43.25
N LEU A 345 -17.44 -11.93 -44.33
CA LEU A 345 -17.13 -12.40 -45.68
C LEU A 345 -15.66 -12.87 -45.82
N THR A 346 -14.78 -12.33 -44.98
CA THR A 346 -13.35 -12.66 -44.89
C THR A 346 -13.06 -14.07 -44.34
N ASP A 347 -14.01 -14.67 -43.63
CA ASP A 347 -13.87 -16.04 -43.08
C ASP A 347 -13.96 -17.11 -44.19
N TYR A 348 -14.40 -16.73 -45.39
CA TYR A 348 -14.51 -17.60 -46.56
C TYR A 348 -13.35 -17.44 -47.57
N THR A 349 -12.40 -16.53 -47.31
CA THR A 349 -11.34 -16.17 -48.29
C THR A 349 -9.92 -16.54 -47.87
N ASN A 350 -9.74 -17.47 -46.92
CA ASN A 350 -8.43 -18.10 -46.67
C ASN A 350 -8.50 -19.61 -46.89
#